data_AF-A0AAE0GFV7-F1
#
_entry.id   AF-A0AAE0GFV7-F1
#
_cell.length_a   1.000
_cell.length_b   1.000
_cell.length_c   1.000
_cell.angle_alpha   90.00
_cell.angle_beta   90.00
_cell.angle_gamma   90.00
#
_symmetry.space_group_name_H-M   'P 1'
#
loop_
_entity.id
_entity.type
_entity.pdbx_description
1 polymer ?
#
loop_
_entity_poly.entity_id
_entity_poly.type
_entity_poly.pdbx_seq_one_letter_code
_entity_poly.pdbx_strand_id
1 'polypeptide(L)'
;MALMNSLTVGGTIVHFCETPSAFDQITLFFMGDHIECNEGIVGRLNKPAGVLKALAPKFPRSRIVVVRPQRYEQECYAVHEGFLPATTRDGEPLGHPPEAFTALRQLETILRATQSQGRETILVGFSKGGVVLNQVLSELVHLEGLGSAMKEETAGSPDASGGNVHDLKQLEDTAKHISVLHYVDVGLNSRGAYPTDPRVLNVVPQIAASRPFRMAFYGTPRQWEDPRRPFMKAEKDRCLKLLSEAGARCTHRMYYENEPLSLEMHFAIIDDFDPA
;
A
#
# COMPACT_ATOMS: atom_id res chain seq x y z
N MET A 1 -6.67 20.38 19.45
CA MET A 1 -6.69 19.27 18.48
C MET A 1 -6.64 19.89 17.10
N ALA A 2 -5.72 19.45 16.23
CA ALA A 2 -5.82 19.80 14.82
C ALA A 2 -7.16 19.27 14.28
N LEU A 3 -7.87 20.07 13.49
CA LEU A 3 -9.12 19.64 12.86
C LEU A 3 -8.82 18.48 11.90
N MET A 4 -9.47 17.34 12.13
CA MET A 4 -9.40 16.20 11.21
C MET A 4 -10.40 16.44 10.08
N ASN A 5 -9.88 16.59 8.87
CA ASN A 5 -10.68 16.70 7.66
C ASN A 5 -11.01 15.31 7.12
N SER A 6 -12.15 15.19 6.45
CA SER A 6 -12.57 13.97 5.78
C SER A 6 -13.09 14.30 4.39
N LEU A 7 -12.72 13.51 3.39
CA LEU A 7 -13.18 13.66 2.01
C LEU A 7 -13.63 12.29 1.47
N THR A 8 -14.67 12.29 0.65
CA THR A 8 -15.06 11.12 -0.15
C THR A 8 -14.57 11.32 -1.57
N VAL A 9 -13.71 10.42 -2.04
CA VAL A 9 -13.01 10.50 -3.33
C VAL A 9 -13.18 9.18 -4.07
N GLY A 10 -13.95 9.16 -5.15
CA GLY A 10 -14.23 7.91 -5.89
C GLY A 10 -14.82 6.80 -5.01
N GLY A 11 -15.75 7.15 -4.11
CA GLY A 11 -16.32 6.21 -3.13
C GLY A 11 -15.42 5.84 -1.95
N THR A 12 -14.16 6.29 -1.96
CA THR A 12 -13.19 6.04 -0.88
C THR A 12 -13.20 7.20 0.11
N ILE A 13 -13.34 6.91 1.40
CA ILE A 13 -13.25 7.93 2.45
C ILE A 13 -11.80 8.05 2.90
N VAL A 14 -11.26 9.26 2.87
CA VAL A 14 -9.93 9.58 3.38
C VAL A 14 -10.01 10.58 4.53
N HIS A 15 -9.15 10.39 5.53
CA HIS A 15 -9.02 11.27 6.69
C HIS A 15 -7.60 11.84 6.76
N PHE A 16 -7.47 13.13 7.02
CA PHE A 16 -6.18 13.79 7.12
C PHE A 16 -6.27 15.02 8.01
N CYS A 17 -5.15 15.41 8.61
CA CYS A 17 -5.05 16.67 9.33
C CYS A 17 -4.56 17.79 8.39
N GLU A 18 -4.88 19.04 8.72
CA GLU A 18 -4.12 20.15 8.17
C GLU A 18 -2.63 19.98 8.53
N THR A 19 -1.79 20.13 7.52
CA THR A 19 -0.34 19.88 7.58
C THR A 19 0.41 21.17 7.85
N PRO A 20 1.72 21.11 8.19
CA PRO A 20 2.57 22.29 8.19
C PRO A 20 2.48 23.01 6.83
N SER A 21 2.70 24.33 6.83
CA SER A 21 2.56 25.20 5.65
C SER A 21 3.40 24.78 4.42
N ALA A 22 4.39 23.90 4.61
CA ALA A 22 5.10 23.22 3.53
C ALA A 22 5.39 21.76 3.92
N PHE A 23 5.00 20.82 3.07
CA PHE A 23 5.39 19.40 3.12
C PHE A 23 5.82 18.99 1.70
N ASP A 24 6.78 18.07 1.61
CA ASP A 24 7.29 17.53 0.34
C ASP A 24 6.97 16.05 0.14
N GLN A 25 6.43 15.40 1.17
CA GLN A 25 6.00 14.00 1.17
C GLN A 25 4.50 13.85 1.46
N ILE A 26 3.89 12.78 0.95
CA ILE A 26 2.57 12.32 1.36
C ILE A 26 2.66 10.85 1.75
N THR A 27 2.08 10.51 2.90
CA THR A 27 2.00 9.14 3.40
C THR A 27 0.55 8.69 3.41
N LEU A 28 0.20 7.73 2.56
CA LEU A 28 -1.13 7.13 2.53
C LEU A 28 -1.11 5.82 3.34
N PHE A 29 -1.93 5.76 4.37
CA PHE A 29 -2.10 4.57 5.21
C PHE A 29 -3.42 3.89 4.87
N PHE A 30 -3.35 2.70 4.29
CA PHE A 30 -4.52 1.86 4.00
C PHE A 30 -4.87 1.04 5.23
N MET A 31 -6.05 1.33 5.79
CA MET A 31 -6.58 0.57 6.92
C MET A 31 -6.92 -0.88 6.52
N GLY A 32 -6.80 -1.80 7.47
CA GLY A 32 -7.27 -3.17 7.30
C GLY A 32 -8.52 -3.44 8.13
N ASP A 33 -8.67 -4.69 8.58
CA ASP A 33 -9.90 -5.17 9.22
C ASP A 33 -10.25 -4.40 10.50
N HIS A 34 -11.54 -4.20 10.68
CA HIS A 34 -12.13 -3.57 11.86
C HIS A 34 -12.42 -4.62 12.92
N ILE A 35 -12.09 -4.30 14.17
CA ILE A 35 -12.47 -5.09 15.33
C ILE A 35 -13.42 -4.27 16.20
N GLU A 36 -14.56 -4.84 16.57
CA GLU A 36 -15.49 -4.21 17.52
C GLU A 36 -14.85 -4.12 18.91
N CYS A 37 -14.10 -3.04 19.14
CA CYS A 37 -13.40 -2.74 20.38
C CYS A 37 -13.22 -1.22 20.46
N ASN A 38 -13.59 -0.63 21.60
CA ASN A 38 -13.48 0.82 21.82
C ASN A 38 -12.39 1.21 22.83
N GLU A 39 -11.72 0.23 23.42
CA GLU A 39 -10.76 0.43 24.50
C GLU A 39 -9.33 0.06 24.09
N GLY A 40 -8.36 0.57 24.85
CA GLY A 40 -6.95 0.24 24.68
C GLY A 40 -6.37 0.58 23.31
N ILE A 41 -5.33 -0.14 22.94
CA ILE A 41 -4.58 0.09 21.70
C ILE A 41 -5.39 -0.26 20.46
N VAL A 42 -6.18 -1.34 20.52
CA VAL A 42 -7.05 -1.80 19.44
C VAL A 42 -8.11 -0.74 19.15
N GLY A 43 -8.87 -0.29 20.16
CA GLY A 43 -9.92 0.70 19.95
C GLY A 43 -9.42 2.07 19.48
N ARG A 44 -8.18 2.45 19.82
CA ARG A 44 -7.53 3.66 19.31
C ARG A 44 -7.11 3.49 17.85
N LEU A 45 -6.33 2.45 17.54
CA LEU A 45 -5.68 2.29 16.22
C LEU A 45 -6.60 1.71 15.16
N ASN A 46 -7.78 1.26 15.55
CA ASN A 46 -8.86 0.92 14.65
C ASN A 46 -9.66 2.17 14.16
N LYS A 47 -9.30 3.37 14.62
CA LYS A 47 -9.94 4.63 14.22
C LYS A 47 -8.95 5.51 13.45
N PRO A 48 -9.37 6.19 12.36
CA PRO A 48 -8.50 7.07 11.58
C PRO A 48 -7.76 8.12 12.43
N ALA A 49 -8.42 8.71 13.42
CA ALA A 49 -7.80 9.69 14.31
C ALA A 49 -6.64 9.10 15.15
N GLY A 50 -6.77 7.85 15.59
CA GLY A 50 -5.71 7.18 16.35
C GLY A 50 -4.51 6.84 15.46
N VAL A 51 -4.78 6.37 14.24
CA VAL A 51 -3.73 6.12 13.24
C VAL A 51 -3.01 7.41 12.85
N LEU A 52 -3.74 8.50 12.55
CA LEU A 52 -3.14 9.81 12.26
C LEU A 52 -2.18 10.25 13.37
N LYS A 53 -2.60 10.10 14.64
CA LYS A 53 -1.77 10.44 15.80
C LYS A 53 -0.52 9.56 15.92
N ALA A 54 -0.64 8.27 15.63
CA ALA A 54 0.49 7.32 15.68
C ALA A 54 1.53 7.58 14.59
N LEU A 55 1.07 7.93 13.38
CA LEU A 55 1.95 8.14 12.22
C LEU A 55 2.59 9.53 12.18
N ALA A 56 1.93 10.57 12.73
CA ALA A 56 2.44 11.95 12.73
C ALA A 56 3.91 12.11 13.15
N PRO A 57 4.37 11.55 14.29
CA PRO A 57 5.77 11.67 14.69
C PRO A 57 6.74 10.87 13.81
N LYS A 58 6.26 9.84 13.10
CA LYS A 58 7.07 8.94 12.26
C LYS A 58 7.37 9.53 10.88
N PHE A 59 6.48 10.40 10.40
CA PHE A 59 6.59 11.03 9.08
C PHE A 59 6.53 12.56 9.19
N PRO A 60 7.52 13.22 9.82
CA PRO A 60 7.47 14.66 10.12
C PRO A 60 7.45 15.56 8.87
N ARG A 61 7.85 15.02 7.70
CA ARG A 61 7.84 15.71 6.40
C ARG A 61 6.60 15.42 5.56
N SER A 62 5.72 14.53 6.03
CA SER A 62 4.57 14.06 5.26
C SER A 62 3.27 14.73 5.64
N ARG A 63 2.42 14.95 4.63
CA ARG A 63 0.97 14.92 4.83
C ARG A 63 0.53 13.47 5.02
N ILE A 64 -0.09 13.17 6.15
CA ILE A 64 -0.60 11.83 6.41
C ILE A 64 -2.08 11.77 6.03
N VAL A 65 -2.40 10.79 5.20
CA VAL A 65 -3.76 10.49 4.73
C VAL A 65 -4.09 9.06 5.12
N VAL A 66 -5.09 8.88 5.99
CA VAL A 66 -5.62 7.56 6.32
C VAL A 66 -6.74 7.23 5.35
N VAL A 67 -6.55 6.17 4.58
CA VAL A 67 -7.47 5.66 3.56
C VAL A 67 -8.29 4.52 4.16
N ARG A 68 -9.61 4.72 4.25
CA ARG A 68 -10.53 3.67 4.69
C ARG A 68 -10.87 2.74 3.53
N PRO A 69 -11.13 1.45 3.79
CA PRO A 69 -11.82 0.61 2.81
C PRO A 69 -13.18 1.22 2.48
N GLN A 70 -13.68 0.96 1.26
CA GLN A 70 -14.98 1.47 0.82
C GLN A 70 -16.12 0.91 1.68
N ARG A 71 -15.93 -0.31 2.23
CA ARG A 71 -16.86 -0.94 3.16
C ARG A 71 -16.15 -1.89 4.11
N TYR A 72 -16.83 -2.20 5.21
CA TYR A 72 -16.50 -3.31 6.11
C TYR A 72 -17.60 -4.37 5.99
N GLU A 73 -17.30 -5.50 5.36
CA GLU A 73 -18.22 -6.64 5.29
C GLU A 73 -18.37 -7.27 6.67
N GLN A 74 -19.61 -7.55 7.08
CA GLN A 74 -19.93 -8.05 8.42
C GLN A 74 -19.33 -7.19 9.55
N GLU A 75 -19.24 -5.87 9.32
CA GLU A 75 -18.67 -4.88 10.26
C GLU A 75 -17.21 -5.13 10.64
N CYS A 76 -16.52 -6.05 9.96
CA CYS A 76 -15.17 -6.50 10.30
C CYS A 76 -14.22 -6.46 9.10
N TYR A 77 -14.57 -7.10 8.01
CA TYR A 77 -13.64 -7.34 6.92
C TYR A 77 -13.53 -6.14 5.99
N ALA A 78 -12.35 -5.54 5.91
CA ALA A 78 -12.09 -4.41 5.02
C ALA A 78 -12.21 -4.83 3.55
N VAL A 79 -12.89 -4.04 2.74
CA VAL A 79 -13.02 -4.31 1.30
C VAL A 79 -12.58 -3.08 0.52
N HIS A 80 -11.48 -3.23 -0.23
CA HIS A 80 -10.81 -2.17 -0.99
C HIS A 80 -11.21 -2.14 -2.48
N GLU A 81 -12.51 -2.21 -2.79
CA GLU A 81 -13.07 -2.31 -4.15
C GLU A 81 -12.67 -1.17 -5.11
N GLY A 82 -12.35 0.02 -4.60
CA GLY A 82 -11.87 1.14 -5.42
C GLY A 82 -10.41 1.00 -5.83
N PHE A 83 -9.66 0.08 -5.22
CA PHE A 83 -8.26 -0.20 -5.56
C PHE A 83 -8.06 -1.58 -6.17
N LEU A 84 -8.93 -2.54 -5.83
CA LEU A 84 -8.81 -3.93 -6.26
C LEU A 84 -9.81 -4.22 -7.37
N PRO A 85 -9.36 -4.67 -8.57
CA PRO A 85 -10.25 -4.96 -9.69
C PRO A 85 -11.30 -6.05 -9.38
N ALA A 86 -10.94 -7.03 -8.55
CA ALA A 86 -11.83 -8.13 -8.18
C ALA A 86 -11.48 -8.68 -6.79
N THR A 87 -12.50 -8.87 -5.96
CA THR A 87 -12.37 -9.43 -4.61
C THR A 87 -13.48 -10.44 -4.31
N THR A 88 -13.27 -11.29 -3.31
CA THR A 88 -14.35 -12.04 -2.67
C THR A 88 -15.27 -11.08 -1.91
N ARG A 89 -16.41 -11.59 -1.43
CA ARG A 89 -17.34 -10.82 -0.60
C ARG A 89 -16.65 -10.18 0.62
N ASP A 90 -15.72 -10.90 1.23
CA ASP A 90 -14.98 -10.49 2.45
C ASP A 90 -13.69 -9.69 2.15
N GLY A 91 -13.49 -9.30 0.89
CA GLY A 91 -12.39 -8.42 0.47
C GLY A 91 -11.06 -9.12 0.19
N GLU A 92 -11.03 -10.45 0.06
CA GLU A 92 -9.82 -11.16 -0.35
C GLU A 92 -9.59 -10.96 -1.86
N PRO A 93 -8.37 -10.62 -2.32
CA PRO A 93 -8.13 -10.36 -3.74
C PRO A 93 -8.25 -11.64 -4.57
N LEU A 94 -8.91 -11.56 -5.74
CA LEU A 94 -8.98 -12.68 -6.70
C LEU A 94 -7.80 -12.71 -7.69
N GLY A 95 -6.79 -11.88 -7.43
CA GLY A 95 -5.65 -11.65 -8.30
C GLY A 95 -5.29 -10.17 -8.30
N HIS A 96 -4.23 -9.84 -9.05
CA HIS A 96 -3.76 -8.46 -9.20
C HIS A 96 -3.57 -8.08 -10.68
N PRO A 97 -4.64 -8.10 -11.51
CA PRO A 97 -4.54 -7.76 -12.93
C PRO A 97 -4.20 -6.28 -13.08
N PRO A 98 -3.09 -5.92 -13.75
CA PRO A 98 -2.61 -4.54 -13.78
C PRO A 98 -3.19 -3.68 -14.91
N GLU A 99 -3.87 -4.28 -15.89
CA GLU A 99 -4.20 -3.66 -17.18
C GLU A 99 -5.14 -2.46 -17.05
N ALA A 100 -5.98 -2.46 -16.01
CA ALA A 100 -6.93 -1.38 -15.76
C ALA A 100 -6.34 -0.18 -14.99
N PHE A 101 -5.15 -0.34 -14.40
CA PHE A 101 -4.53 0.65 -13.50
C PHE A 101 -5.46 1.14 -12.38
N THR A 102 -6.31 0.25 -11.86
CA THR A 102 -7.35 0.60 -10.88
C THR A 102 -6.77 1.29 -9.65
N ALA A 103 -5.67 0.78 -9.08
CA ALA A 103 -5.07 1.34 -7.89
C ALA A 103 -4.38 2.68 -8.15
N LEU A 104 -3.62 2.81 -9.25
CA LEU A 104 -2.93 4.05 -9.63
C LEU A 104 -3.92 5.17 -9.98
N ARG A 105 -5.03 4.87 -10.66
CA ARG A 105 -6.10 5.85 -10.94
C ARG A 105 -6.76 6.36 -9.66
N GLN A 106 -7.08 5.44 -8.75
CA GLN A 106 -7.68 5.80 -7.48
C GLN A 106 -6.71 6.60 -6.62
N LEU A 107 -5.42 6.24 -6.63
CA LEU A 107 -4.36 7.01 -5.97
C LEU A 107 -4.25 8.42 -6.56
N GLU A 108 -4.20 8.57 -7.88
CA GLU A 108 -4.17 9.87 -8.55
C GLU A 108 -5.34 10.76 -8.11
N THR A 109 -6.54 10.18 -8.04
CA THR A 109 -7.76 10.90 -7.63
C THR A 109 -7.63 11.41 -6.20
N ILE A 110 -7.09 10.59 -5.28
CA ILE A 110 -6.83 11.00 -3.89
C ILE A 110 -5.73 12.07 -3.82
N LEU A 111 -4.62 11.91 -4.55
CA LEU A 111 -3.53 12.88 -4.58
C LEU A 111 -4.02 14.23 -5.09
N ARG A 112 -4.89 14.26 -6.10
CA ARG A 112 -5.53 15.48 -6.59
C ARG A 112 -6.46 16.11 -5.56
N ALA A 113 -7.36 15.32 -4.98
CA ALA A 113 -8.32 15.79 -3.97
C ALA A 113 -7.63 16.34 -2.70
N THR A 114 -6.48 15.77 -2.35
CA THR A 114 -5.65 16.20 -1.22
C THR A 114 -4.54 17.18 -1.63
N GLN A 115 -4.56 17.72 -2.87
CA GLN A 115 -3.60 18.70 -3.40
C GLN A 115 -2.12 18.29 -3.17
N SER A 116 -1.83 17.01 -3.37
CA SER A 116 -0.55 16.36 -3.08
C SER A 116 0.08 15.71 -4.32
N GLN A 117 -0.39 16.05 -5.51
CA GLN A 117 0.24 15.62 -6.77
C GLN A 117 1.69 16.11 -6.84
N GLY A 118 2.57 15.31 -7.41
CA GLY A 118 3.99 15.65 -7.56
C GLY A 118 4.82 15.55 -6.27
N ARG A 119 4.23 15.13 -5.15
CA ARG A 119 4.93 14.92 -3.87
C ARG A 119 5.43 13.50 -3.79
N GLU A 120 6.58 13.31 -3.14
CA GLU A 120 7.06 11.96 -2.83
C GLU A 120 5.97 11.19 -2.06
N THR A 121 5.58 10.04 -2.57
CA THR A 121 4.42 9.28 -2.12
C THR A 121 4.89 8.00 -1.44
N ILE A 122 4.53 7.87 -0.17
CA ILE A 122 4.81 6.71 0.68
C ILE A 122 3.50 5.99 0.91
N LEU A 123 3.47 4.68 0.63
CA LEU A 123 2.27 3.86 0.82
C LEU A 123 2.50 2.88 1.98
N VAL A 124 1.57 2.86 2.92
CA VAL A 124 1.60 1.99 4.10
C VAL A 124 0.34 1.12 4.07
N GLY A 125 0.50 -0.18 3.92
CA GLY A 125 -0.59 -1.15 3.91
C GLY A 125 -0.61 -1.90 5.23
N PHE A 126 -1.66 -1.69 6.02
CA PHE A 126 -1.83 -2.37 7.31
C PHE A 126 -2.86 -3.49 7.22
N SER A 127 -2.55 -4.68 7.77
CA SER A 127 -3.48 -5.81 7.78
C SER A 127 -3.97 -6.09 6.33
N LYS A 128 -5.27 -6.07 6.05
CA LYS A 128 -5.80 -6.24 4.70
C LYS A 128 -5.45 -5.09 3.73
N GLY A 129 -5.09 -3.91 4.23
CA GLY A 129 -4.57 -2.81 3.40
C GLY A 129 -3.30 -3.17 2.62
N GLY A 130 -2.57 -4.22 3.02
CA GLY A 130 -1.41 -4.72 2.29
C GLY A 130 -1.71 -5.20 0.86
N VAL A 131 -2.92 -5.72 0.60
CA VAL A 131 -3.25 -6.21 -0.76
C VAL A 131 -3.45 -5.08 -1.77
N VAL A 132 -3.74 -3.86 -1.29
CA VAL A 132 -3.71 -2.67 -2.14
C VAL A 132 -2.29 -2.41 -2.65
N LEU A 133 -1.27 -2.62 -1.81
CA LEU A 133 0.13 -2.47 -2.22
C LEU A 133 0.53 -3.51 -3.27
N ASN A 134 0.00 -4.74 -3.17
CA ASN A 134 0.22 -5.78 -4.19
C ASN A 134 -0.33 -5.34 -5.55
N GLN A 135 -1.53 -4.76 -5.58
CA GLN A 135 -2.11 -4.22 -6.81
C GLN A 135 -1.28 -3.06 -7.35
N VAL A 136 -0.90 -2.09 -6.51
CA VAL A 136 -0.02 -0.98 -6.92
C VAL A 136 1.29 -1.50 -7.49
N LEU A 137 1.92 -2.50 -6.86
CA LEU A 137 3.16 -3.09 -7.36
C LEU A 137 2.97 -3.74 -8.74
N SER A 138 1.91 -4.52 -8.93
CA SER A 138 1.60 -5.12 -10.23
C SER A 138 1.41 -4.06 -11.32
N GLU A 139 0.71 -2.97 -11.01
CA GLU A 139 0.48 -1.86 -11.93
C GLU A 139 1.75 -1.09 -12.26
N LEU A 140 2.63 -0.86 -11.27
CA LEU A 140 3.94 -0.26 -11.48
C LEU A 140 4.82 -1.10 -12.41
N VAL A 141 4.84 -2.42 -12.21
CA VAL A 141 5.60 -3.34 -13.06
C VAL A 141 5.05 -3.36 -14.48
N HIS A 142 3.73 -3.38 -14.64
CA HIS A 142 3.11 -3.33 -15.95
C HIS A 142 3.44 -2.03 -16.70
N LEU A 143 3.40 -0.90 -16.01
CA LEU A 143 3.72 0.41 -16.57
C LEU A 143 5.19 0.49 -17.03
N GLU A 144 6.13 -0.07 -16.26
CA GLU A 144 7.54 -0.17 -16.66
C GLU A 144 7.72 -1.01 -17.94
N GLY A 145 6.95 -2.10 -18.06
CA GLY A 145 6.93 -2.94 -19.26
C GLY A 145 6.42 -2.21 -20.50
N LEU A 146 5.33 -1.43 -20.37
CA LEU A 146 4.79 -0.61 -21.46
C LEU A 146 5.78 0.47 -21.90
N GLY A 147 6.42 1.15 -20.94
CA GLY A 147 7.43 2.18 -21.23
C GLY A 147 8.66 1.63 -21.97
N SER A 148 9.04 0.37 -21.70
CA SER A 148 10.13 -0.30 -22.41
C SER A 148 9.75 -0.63 -23.85
N ALA A 149 8.55 -1.17 -24.09
CA ALA A 149 8.06 -1.49 -25.43
C ALA A 149 7.92 -0.24 -26.33
N MET A 150 7.40 0.87 -25.79
CA MET A 150 7.25 2.12 -26.54
C MET A 150 8.60 2.75 -26.93
N LYS A 151 9.67 2.57 -26.14
CA LYS A 151 11.04 3.01 -26.49
C LYS A 151 11.64 2.19 -27.64
N GLU A 152 11.23 0.94 -27.79
CA GLU A 152 11.64 0.07 -28.90
C GLU A 152 10.86 0.39 -30.19
N GLU A 153 9.56 0.70 -30.09
CA GLU A 153 8.69 1.01 -31.23
C GLU A 153 8.84 2.45 -31.78
N THR A 154 9.22 3.44 -30.96
CA THR A 154 9.41 4.83 -31.41
C THR A 154 10.60 5.03 -32.36
N ALA A 155 11.34 3.96 -32.70
CA ALA A 155 12.22 3.89 -33.86
C ALA A 155 11.48 3.75 -35.21
N GLY A 156 10.15 3.60 -35.21
CA GLY A 156 9.31 3.50 -36.42
C GLY A 156 7.92 4.12 -36.25
N SER A 157 7.80 5.40 -36.61
CA SER A 157 6.56 6.15 -36.92
C SER A 157 5.50 6.32 -35.82
N PRO A 158 5.09 7.56 -35.48
CA PRO A 158 3.99 7.81 -34.54
C PRO A 158 2.68 8.01 -35.29
N ASP A 159 1.70 7.14 -35.10
CA ASP A 159 0.31 7.53 -35.37
C ASP A 159 -0.71 6.86 -34.43
N ALA A 160 -1.72 7.67 -34.07
CA ALA A 160 -3.00 7.37 -33.41
C ALA A 160 -3.11 7.27 -31.86
N SER A 161 -4.12 8.01 -31.36
CA SER A 161 -4.83 7.92 -30.06
C SER A 161 -4.37 8.82 -28.88
N GLY A 162 -4.46 10.15 -29.06
CA GLY A 162 -4.15 11.15 -28.01
C GLY A 162 -4.93 11.03 -26.68
N GLY A 163 -6.05 10.28 -26.64
CA GLY A 163 -6.82 10.04 -25.40
C GLY A 163 -6.18 9.02 -24.45
N ASN A 164 -5.60 7.94 -25.00
CA ASN A 164 -4.94 6.90 -24.20
C ASN A 164 -3.55 7.36 -23.74
N VAL A 165 -2.87 8.14 -24.58
CA VAL A 165 -1.51 8.66 -24.30
C VAL A 165 -1.50 9.65 -23.13
N HIS A 166 -2.45 10.60 -23.06
CA HIS A 166 -2.50 11.56 -21.95
C HIS A 166 -2.76 10.88 -20.60
N ASP A 167 -3.65 9.89 -20.61
CA ASP A 167 -4.02 9.12 -19.42
C ASP A 167 -2.85 8.26 -18.91
N LEU A 168 -2.16 7.55 -19.80
CA LEU A 168 -0.94 6.81 -19.45
C LEU A 168 0.16 7.74 -18.88
N LYS A 169 0.37 8.91 -19.48
CA LYS A 169 1.33 9.89 -18.97
C LYS A 169 0.99 10.35 -17.56
N GLN A 170 -0.29 10.54 -17.25
CA GLN A 170 -0.73 10.92 -15.92
C GLN A 170 -0.50 9.80 -14.88
N LEU A 171 -0.64 8.54 -15.30
CA LEU A 171 -0.30 7.38 -14.47
C LEU A 171 1.20 7.27 -14.25
N GLU A 172 2.03 7.49 -15.28
CA GLU A 172 3.49 7.58 -15.16
C GLU A 172 3.91 8.70 -14.20
N ASP A 173 3.28 9.86 -14.33
CA ASP A 173 3.50 11.00 -13.44
C ASP A 173 3.10 10.68 -11.99
N THR A 174 2.09 9.86 -11.76
CA THR A 174 1.73 9.39 -10.42
C THR A 174 2.73 8.36 -9.91
N ALA A 175 3.01 7.34 -10.72
CA ALA A 175 3.89 6.22 -10.41
C ALA A 175 5.31 6.65 -10.03
N LYS A 176 5.89 7.63 -10.75
CA LYS A 176 7.27 8.07 -10.54
C LYS A 176 7.52 8.68 -9.15
N HIS A 177 6.47 9.15 -8.47
CA HIS A 177 6.60 9.73 -7.14
C HIS A 177 6.43 8.70 -6.02
N ILE A 178 5.98 7.46 -6.30
CA ILE A 178 5.81 6.42 -5.27
C ILE A 178 7.18 5.89 -4.86
N SER A 179 7.67 6.24 -3.69
CA SER A 179 9.05 5.93 -3.28
C SER A 179 9.18 4.71 -2.35
N VAL A 180 8.15 4.38 -1.58
CA VAL A 180 8.19 3.26 -0.63
C VAL A 180 6.86 2.55 -0.51
N LEU A 181 6.91 1.22 -0.47
CA LEU A 181 5.81 0.36 -0.07
C LEU A 181 6.13 -0.26 1.31
N HIS A 182 5.45 0.20 2.37
CA HIS A 182 5.55 -0.37 3.71
C HIS A 182 4.41 -1.35 3.97
N TYR A 183 4.73 -2.64 4.02
CA TYR A 183 3.85 -3.71 4.44
C TYR A 183 3.91 -3.81 5.97
N VAL A 184 2.86 -3.37 6.67
CA VAL A 184 2.81 -3.36 8.14
C VAL A 184 1.80 -4.38 8.63
N ASP A 185 2.30 -5.47 9.19
CA ASP A 185 1.56 -6.61 9.74
C ASP A 185 0.41 -7.06 8.84
N VAL A 186 0.74 -7.20 7.54
CA VAL A 186 -0.22 -7.57 6.51
C VAL A 186 -0.78 -8.96 6.80
N GLY A 187 -2.10 -9.06 6.67
CA GLY A 187 -2.89 -10.22 7.08
C GLY A 187 -4.04 -10.50 6.13
N LEU A 188 -4.21 -11.77 5.79
CA LEU A 188 -5.34 -12.29 5.02
C LEU A 188 -5.84 -13.61 5.61
N ASN A 189 -7.06 -13.99 5.24
CA ASN A 189 -7.61 -15.32 5.54
C ASN A 189 -7.38 -16.32 4.41
N SER A 190 -6.87 -15.86 3.27
CA SER A 190 -6.47 -16.68 2.13
C SER A 190 -5.04 -16.37 1.65
N ARG A 191 -4.56 -17.13 0.66
CA ARG A 191 -3.26 -16.88 0.02
C ARG A 191 -3.27 -15.57 -0.78
N GLY A 192 -2.09 -14.98 -0.97
CA GLY A 192 -1.92 -13.74 -1.72
C GLY A 192 -1.66 -12.51 -0.85
N ALA A 193 -1.19 -12.71 0.39
CA ALA A 193 -0.86 -11.60 1.29
C ALA A 193 0.40 -10.88 0.81
N TYR A 194 1.37 -11.63 0.28
CA TYR A 194 2.61 -11.09 -0.26
C TYR A 194 2.82 -11.53 -1.72
N PRO A 195 3.43 -10.68 -2.57
CA PRO A 195 3.74 -11.06 -3.94
C PRO A 195 4.73 -12.23 -3.96
N THR A 196 4.43 -13.26 -4.75
CA THR A 196 5.31 -14.43 -4.90
C THR A 196 5.58 -14.80 -6.36
N ASP A 197 5.19 -13.93 -7.29
CA ASP A 197 5.44 -14.08 -8.72
C ASP A 197 6.80 -13.46 -9.10
N PRO A 198 7.76 -14.28 -9.58
CA PRO A 198 9.06 -13.76 -10.03
C PRO A 198 8.95 -12.73 -11.16
N ARG A 199 7.90 -12.79 -12.00
CA ARG A 199 7.68 -11.84 -13.10
C ARG A 199 7.42 -10.42 -12.58
N VAL A 200 6.86 -10.30 -11.38
CA VAL A 200 6.63 -9.01 -10.71
C VAL A 200 7.88 -8.59 -9.95
N LEU A 201 8.43 -9.49 -9.13
CA LEU A 201 9.53 -9.13 -8.21
C LEU A 201 10.87 -8.88 -8.92
N ASN A 202 11.13 -9.52 -10.06
CA ASN A 202 12.37 -9.29 -10.82
C ASN A 202 12.44 -7.91 -11.50
N VAL A 203 11.31 -7.19 -11.59
CA VAL A 203 11.26 -5.84 -12.18
C VAL A 203 11.50 -4.76 -11.11
N VAL A 204 11.35 -5.07 -9.83
CA VAL A 204 11.57 -4.12 -8.72
C VAL A 204 12.94 -3.41 -8.76
N PRO A 205 14.08 -4.10 -9.01
CA PRO A 205 15.37 -3.43 -9.15
C PRO A 205 15.44 -2.46 -10.34
N GLN A 206 14.73 -2.75 -11.43
CA GLN A 206 14.70 -1.88 -12.62
C GLN A 206 13.97 -0.58 -12.31
N ILE A 207 12.84 -0.67 -11.61
CA ILE A 207 12.12 0.48 -11.08
C ILE A 207 13.04 1.29 -10.14
N ALA A 208 13.76 0.62 -9.23
CA ALA A 208 14.66 1.27 -8.29
C ALA A 208 15.92 1.89 -8.94
N ALA A 209 16.28 1.47 -10.15
CA ALA A 209 17.39 2.03 -10.91
C ALA A 209 17.05 3.37 -11.56
N SER A 210 15.78 3.61 -11.90
CA SER A 210 15.34 4.85 -12.55
C SER A 210 14.88 5.93 -11.56
N ARG A 211 14.51 5.54 -10.34
CA ARG A 211 13.95 6.44 -9.32
C ARG A 211 14.09 5.86 -7.92
N PRO A 212 13.99 6.67 -6.85
CA PRO A 212 13.86 6.15 -5.49
C PRO A 212 12.67 5.20 -5.39
N PHE A 213 12.93 3.92 -5.12
CA PHE A 213 11.92 2.92 -4.86
C PHE A 213 12.48 1.85 -3.93
N ARG A 214 11.75 1.51 -2.85
CA ARG A 214 12.07 0.37 -2.00
C ARG A 214 10.82 -0.26 -1.40
N MET A 215 10.96 -1.50 -0.94
CA MET A 215 9.92 -2.22 -0.21
C MET A 215 10.37 -2.47 1.23
N ALA A 216 9.46 -2.35 2.18
CA ALA A 216 9.74 -2.58 3.59
C ALA A 216 8.65 -3.46 4.22
N PHE A 217 9.05 -4.43 5.03
CA PHE A 217 8.16 -5.42 5.62
C PHE A 217 8.30 -5.43 7.13
N TYR A 218 7.21 -5.16 7.83
CA TYR A 218 7.15 -5.21 9.28
C TYR A 218 6.05 -6.16 9.67
N GLY A 219 6.30 -7.00 10.66
CA GLY A 219 5.28 -7.95 11.10
C GLY A 219 5.47 -8.37 12.53
N THR A 220 4.46 -9.06 13.02
CA THR A 220 4.40 -9.64 14.35
C THR A 220 4.21 -11.16 14.25
N PRO A 221 4.50 -11.91 15.33
CA PRO A 221 4.14 -13.32 15.40
C PRO A 221 2.67 -13.62 15.06
N ARG A 222 1.75 -12.68 15.34
CA ARG A 222 0.32 -12.82 15.00
C ARG A 222 0.05 -13.06 13.51
N GLN A 223 0.87 -12.50 12.62
CA GLN A 223 0.76 -12.73 11.16
C GLN A 223 1.83 -13.69 10.64
N TRP A 224 3.07 -13.56 11.11
CA TRP A 224 4.22 -14.28 10.54
C TRP A 224 4.51 -15.62 11.22
N GLU A 225 3.88 -15.93 12.34
CA GLU A 225 4.10 -17.17 13.09
C GLU A 225 2.79 -17.85 13.54
N ASP A 226 1.64 -17.42 12.99
CA ASP A 226 0.35 -18.06 13.27
C ASP A 226 0.33 -19.50 12.71
N PRO A 227 0.30 -20.53 13.58
CA PRO A 227 0.35 -21.93 13.13
C PRO A 227 -0.89 -22.33 12.33
N ARG A 228 -1.99 -21.56 12.42
CA ARG A 228 -3.22 -21.79 11.64
C ARG A 228 -3.12 -21.24 10.22
N ARG A 229 -2.18 -20.32 9.97
CA ARG A 229 -1.97 -19.67 8.67
C ARG A 229 -0.49 -19.76 8.25
N PRO A 230 0.07 -20.99 8.12
CA PRO A 230 1.48 -21.18 7.78
C PRO A 230 1.84 -20.58 6.41
N PHE A 231 0.85 -20.41 5.52
CA PHE A 231 1.04 -19.76 4.23
C PHE A 231 1.50 -18.30 4.35
N MET A 232 1.11 -17.57 5.41
CA MET A 232 1.52 -16.17 5.61
C MET A 232 3.04 -16.05 5.71
N LYS A 233 3.65 -16.90 6.54
CA LYS A 233 5.10 -17.00 6.69
C LYS A 233 5.76 -17.43 5.38
N ALA A 234 5.25 -18.48 4.75
CA ALA A 234 5.79 -19.03 3.52
C ALA A 234 5.77 -18.03 2.36
N GLU A 235 4.69 -17.26 2.20
CA GLU A 235 4.57 -16.22 1.17
C GLU A 235 5.52 -15.06 1.43
N LYS A 236 5.59 -14.57 2.68
CA LYS A 236 6.56 -13.55 3.09
C LYS A 236 8.00 -14.00 2.82
N ASP A 237 8.38 -15.19 3.27
CA ASP A 237 9.74 -15.72 3.10
C ASP A 237 10.09 -15.86 1.61
N ARG A 238 9.14 -16.35 0.80
CA ARG A 238 9.31 -16.43 -0.65
C ARG A 238 9.45 -15.05 -1.31
N CYS A 239 8.65 -14.07 -0.89
CA CYS A 239 8.72 -12.69 -1.37
C CYS A 239 10.10 -12.08 -1.10
N LEU A 240 10.57 -12.15 0.16
CA LEU A 240 11.88 -11.65 0.56
C LEU A 240 13.03 -12.34 -0.18
N LYS A 241 12.93 -13.67 -0.35
CA LYS A 241 13.92 -14.43 -1.12
C LYS A 241 14.00 -13.95 -2.57
N LEU A 242 12.87 -13.83 -3.26
CA LEU A 242 12.83 -13.38 -4.66
C LEU A 242 13.33 -11.94 -4.81
N LEU A 243 12.99 -11.04 -3.89
CA LEU A 243 13.52 -9.67 -3.87
C LEU A 243 15.04 -9.66 -3.68
N SER A 244 15.56 -10.47 -2.76
CA SER A 244 17.01 -10.60 -2.54
C SER A 244 17.72 -11.17 -3.76
N GLU A 245 17.17 -12.21 -4.40
CA GLU A 245 17.75 -12.82 -5.61
C GLU A 245 17.74 -11.87 -6.81
N ALA A 246 16.73 -11.01 -6.91
CA ALA A 246 16.66 -9.96 -7.92
C ALA A 246 17.62 -8.78 -7.63
N GLY A 247 18.20 -8.68 -6.43
CA GLY A 247 19.02 -7.53 -6.03
C GLY A 247 18.21 -6.29 -5.64
N ALA A 248 16.94 -6.47 -5.26
CA ALA A 248 16.08 -5.37 -4.81
C ALA A 248 16.44 -4.93 -3.38
N ARG A 249 16.44 -3.61 -3.15
CA ARG A 249 16.58 -3.05 -1.80
C ARG A 249 15.30 -3.29 -1.00
N CYS A 250 15.35 -4.16 0.00
CA CYS A 250 14.26 -4.35 0.93
C CYS A 250 14.72 -4.33 2.39
N THR A 251 13.85 -3.83 3.27
CA THR A 251 14.02 -3.91 4.73
C THR A 251 12.97 -4.88 5.27
N HIS A 252 13.33 -5.71 6.24
CA HIS A 252 12.33 -6.46 7.00
C HIS A 252 12.65 -6.49 8.49
N ARG A 253 11.63 -6.45 9.33
CA ARG A 253 11.77 -6.53 10.79
C ARG A 253 10.55 -7.18 11.44
N MET A 254 10.81 -8.12 12.34
CA MET A 254 9.80 -8.68 13.22
C MET A 254 9.75 -7.85 14.52
N TYR A 255 8.54 -7.61 15.03
CA TYR A 255 8.29 -6.97 16.31
C TYR A 255 7.68 -7.99 17.27
N TYR A 256 8.00 -7.85 18.56
CA TYR A 256 7.44 -8.70 19.63
C TYR A 256 7.74 -10.21 19.48
N GLU A 257 8.91 -10.56 18.94
CA GLU A 257 9.33 -11.97 18.66
C GLU A 257 9.13 -12.95 19.82
N ASN A 258 9.22 -12.47 21.06
CA ASN A 258 9.15 -13.31 22.26
C ASN A 258 7.79 -13.25 22.97
N GLU A 259 6.79 -12.60 22.37
CA GLU A 259 5.47 -12.42 22.95
C GLU A 259 4.45 -13.43 22.40
N PRO A 260 3.46 -13.85 23.21
CA PRO A 260 2.39 -14.70 22.72
C PRO A 260 1.56 -13.99 21.66
N LEU A 261 1.06 -14.77 20.70
CA LEU A 261 0.22 -14.26 19.62
C LEU A 261 -1.02 -13.58 20.19
N SER A 262 -1.20 -12.30 19.89
CA SER A 262 -2.31 -11.50 20.39
C SER A 262 -2.90 -10.61 19.29
N LEU A 263 -4.11 -10.12 19.50
CA LEU A 263 -4.68 -9.12 18.60
C LEU A 263 -4.11 -7.73 18.90
N GLU A 264 -3.75 -7.49 20.15
CA GLU A 264 -3.17 -6.25 20.63
C GLU A 264 -1.86 -5.95 19.90
N MET A 265 -0.96 -6.94 19.75
CA MET A 265 0.32 -6.75 19.03
C MET A 265 0.11 -6.39 17.55
N HIS A 266 -0.95 -6.93 16.94
CA HIS A 266 -1.31 -6.64 15.54
C HIS A 266 -1.57 -5.16 15.34
N PHE A 267 -2.24 -4.50 16.28
CA PHE A 267 -2.45 -3.06 16.22
C PHE A 267 -1.26 -2.28 16.78
N ALA A 268 -0.63 -2.76 17.85
CA ALA A 268 0.48 -2.05 18.52
C ALA A 268 1.66 -1.77 17.61
N ILE A 269 1.93 -2.65 16.64
CA ILE A 269 2.98 -2.41 15.63
C ILE A 269 2.80 -1.09 14.87
N ILE A 270 1.59 -0.52 14.74
CA ILE A 270 1.38 0.79 14.09
C ILE A 270 2.06 1.92 14.89
N ASP A 271 2.12 1.83 16.22
CA ASP A 271 2.85 2.78 17.06
C ASP A 271 4.36 2.53 17.05
N ASP A 272 4.79 1.28 16.84
CA ASP A 272 6.17 0.87 17.09
C ASP A 272 7.02 0.74 15.83
N PHE A 273 6.40 0.52 14.65
CA PHE A 273 7.18 0.30 13.43
C PHE A 273 7.98 1.56 13.06
N ASP A 274 9.28 1.38 12.79
CA ASP A 274 10.14 2.46 12.33
C ASP A 274 10.19 2.48 10.79
N PRO A 275 9.74 3.56 10.12
CA PRO A 275 9.77 3.67 8.66
C PRO A 275 11.15 4.02 8.07
N ALA A 276 12.19 4.21 8.90
CA ALA A 276 13.56 4.54 8.44
C ALA A 276 14.07 3.61 7.31
#